data_AF-A0A922A2B9-F1
#
_entry.id   AF-A0A922A2B9-F1
#
_cell.length_a   1.000
_cell.length_b   1.000
_cell.length_c   1.000
_cell.angle_alpha   90.00
_cell.angle_beta   90.00
_cell.angle_gamma   90.00
#
_symmetry.space_group_name_H-M   'P 1'
#
loop_
_entity.id
_entity.type
_entity.pdbx_description
1 polymer ?
#
loop_
_entity_poly.entity_id
_entity_poly.type
_entity_poly.pdbx_seq_one_letter_code
_entity_poly.pdbx_strand_id
1 'polypeptide(L)'
;MVLFKQGCNLAAQKENKRLLFLDMLTSEFPDGGESGLVALYGKIEKVVRALIEENKKSITIIIDDLSLLEVAANGASNHVLDFLHYCHTLTSVFGCTLVALNHEDIYSSMEKPALILHLEYLADILMKTEPLATGLATDVHGQLTVLNKETWDGQGRSRNRIFNFHFRIKENGVEYFSPGSRA
;
A
#
# COMPACT_ATOMS: atom_id res chain seq x y z
N MET A 1 14.98 -6.38 3.48
CA MET A 1 15.60 -7.72 3.46
C MET A 1 14.65 -8.86 3.01
N VAL A 2 13.36 -8.60 2.74
CA VAL A 2 12.37 -9.66 2.41
C VAL A 2 12.29 -10.01 0.91
N LEU A 3 12.47 -9.05 0.00
CA LEU A 3 12.30 -9.25 -1.45
C LEU A 3 13.42 -10.06 -2.14
N PHE A 4 14.61 -10.16 -1.52
CA PHE A 4 15.71 -10.98 -2.04
C PHE A 4 15.35 -12.48 -2.00
N LYS A 5 14.57 -12.90 -0.99
CA LYS A 5 14.02 -14.26 -0.89
C LYS A 5 12.95 -14.56 -1.95
N GLN A 6 12.41 -13.55 -2.62
CA GLN A 6 11.37 -13.68 -3.64
C GLN A 6 11.94 -13.72 -5.08
N GLY A 7 13.26 -13.87 -5.23
CA GLY A 7 13.92 -13.92 -6.55
C GLY A 7 14.07 -12.55 -7.23
N CYS A 8 13.72 -11.45 -6.56
CA CYS A 8 13.88 -10.09 -7.08
C CYS A 8 15.24 -9.50 -6.69
N ASN A 9 16.12 -9.29 -7.67
CA ASN A 9 17.37 -8.56 -7.45
C ASN A 9 17.11 -7.05 -7.37
N LEU A 10 16.85 -6.56 -6.15
CA LEU A 10 16.61 -5.14 -5.89
C LEU A 10 17.81 -4.26 -6.22
N ALA A 11 19.04 -4.77 -6.05
CA ALA A 11 20.24 -4.03 -6.38
C ALA A 11 20.28 -3.72 -7.89
N ALA A 12 19.97 -4.71 -8.73
CA ALA A 12 19.86 -4.52 -10.17
C ALA A 12 18.71 -3.56 -10.54
N GLN A 13 17.56 -3.60 -9.86
CA GLN A 13 16.48 -2.64 -10.13
C GLN A 13 16.85 -1.21 -9.74
N LYS A 14 17.60 -1.04 -8.65
CA LYS A 14 18.13 0.26 -8.21
C LYS A 14 19.18 0.79 -9.20
N GLU A 15 20.11 -0.06 -9.63
CA GLU A 15 21.15 0.30 -10.61
C GLU A 15 20.54 0.73 -11.96
N ASN A 16 19.48 0.03 -12.40
CA ASN A 16 18.75 0.36 -13.62
C ASN A 16 17.75 1.53 -13.46
N LYS A 17 17.77 2.24 -12.32
CA LYS A 17 16.84 3.34 -12.00
C LYS A 17 15.36 2.97 -12.11
N ARG A 18 15.02 1.69 -11.89
CA ARG A 18 13.65 1.16 -11.90
C ARG A 18 13.03 1.08 -10.51
N LEU A 19 13.85 1.20 -9.47
CA LEU A 19 13.44 1.24 -8.08
C LEU A 19 14.14 2.41 -7.39
N LEU A 20 13.35 3.35 -6.88
CA LEU A 20 13.82 4.36 -5.94
C LEU A 20 13.31 3.99 -4.55
N PHE A 21 14.21 3.98 -3.56
CA PHE A 21 13.85 3.73 -2.17
C PHE A 21 14.04 5.01 -1.37
N LEU A 22 12.96 5.47 -0.72
CA LEU A 22 12.99 6.58 0.22
C LEU A 22 12.87 5.98 1.62
N ASP A 23 13.96 6.02 2.36
CA ASP A 23 14.03 5.46 3.70
C ASP A 23 13.63 6.51 4.73
N MET A 24 12.47 6.31 5.36
CA MET A 24 11.94 7.20 6.40
C MET A 24 12.72 7.12 7.72
N LEU A 25 13.40 6.01 8.01
CA LEU A 25 14.12 5.80 9.27
C LEU A 25 15.50 6.45 9.27
N THR A 26 16.10 6.61 8.09
CA THR A 26 17.43 7.22 7.92
C THR A 26 17.38 8.64 7.36
N SER A 27 16.24 9.08 6.84
CA SER A 27 16.08 10.44 6.34
C SER A 27 15.99 11.41 7.52
N GLU A 28 16.99 12.28 7.64
CA GLU A 28 16.97 13.46 8.51
C GLU A 28 15.83 14.39 8.04
N PHE A 29 14.61 14.20 8.57
CA PHE A 29 13.55 15.17 8.40
C PHE A 29 13.76 16.26 9.46
N PRO A 30 14.04 17.50 9.04
CA PRO A 30 14.52 18.55 9.95
C PRO A 30 13.48 19.05 10.96
N ASP A 31 12.24 18.56 10.92
CA ASP A 31 11.25 18.67 11.98
C ASP A 31 10.25 17.52 11.79
N GLY A 32 9.96 16.76 12.85
CA GLY A 32 8.86 15.79 12.82
C GLY A 32 7.51 16.50 12.67
N GLY A 33 6.47 15.79 12.24
CA GLY A 33 5.14 16.37 12.01
C GLY A 33 4.85 16.75 10.54
N GLU A 34 4.08 17.83 10.35
CA GLU A 34 3.58 18.26 9.04
C GLU A 34 4.70 18.61 8.05
N SER A 35 5.70 19.38 8.50
CA SER A 35 6.79 19.87 7.65
C SER A 35 7.62 18.73 7.05
N GLY A 36 7.86 17.66 7.81
CA GLY A 36 8.55 16.45 7.35
C GLY A 36 7.79 15.73 6.23
N LEU A 37 6.48 15.54 6.39
CA LEU A 37 5.63 14.90 5.38
C LEU A 37 5.48 15.75 4.12
N VAL A 38 5.39 17.08 4.26
CA VAL A 38 5.39 18.01 3.11
C VAL A 38 6.71 17.93 2.34
N ALA A 39 7.85 17.88 3.04
CA ALA A 39 9.16 17.71 2.42
C ALA A 39 9.30 16.35 1.71
N LEU A 40 8.75 15.28 2.30
CA LEU A 40 8.70 13.96 1.68
C LEU A 40 7.87 13.98 0.39
N TYR A 41 6.68 14.58 0.43
CA TYR A 41 5.83 14.73 -0.75
C TYR A 41 6.57 15.49 -1.86
N GLY A 42 7.23 16.61 -1.55
CA GLY A 42 8.00 17.36 -2.55
C GLY A 42 9.13 16.54 -3.19
N LYS A 43 9.78 15.65 -2.42
CA LYS A 43 10.77 14.70 -2.97
C LYS A 43 10.10 13.70 -3.92
N ILE A 44 8.96 13.11 -3.54
CA ILE A 44 8.20 12.16 -4.36
C ILE A 44 7.75 12.83 -5.67
N GLU A 45 7.14 14.01 -5.58
CA GLU A 45 6.67 14.76 -6.75
C GLU A 45 7.82 15.05 -7.72
N LYS A 46 8.97 15.51 -7.22
CA LYS A 46 10.15 15.78 -8.05
C LYS A 46 10.64 14.52 -8.77
N VAL A 47 10.66 13.38 -8.09
CA VAL A 47 11.04 12.09 -8.68
C VAL A 47 10.04 11.67 -9.74
N VAL A 48 8.74 11.74 -9.46
CA VAL A 48 7.68 11.38 -10.40
C VAL A 48 7.79 12.22 -11.67
N ARG A 49 7.94 13.55 -11.53
CA ARG A 49 8.12 14.47 -12.67
C ARG A 49 9.34 14.09 -13.52
N ALA A 50 10.49 13.85 -12.88
CA ALA A 50 11.70 13.45 -13.59
C ALA A 50 11.52 12.12 -14.35
N LEU A 51 10.85 11.13 -13.76
CA LEU A 51 10.57 9.85 -14.42
C LEU A 51 9.66 10.01 -15.66
N ILE A 52 8.70 10.93 -15.59
CA ILE A 52 7.80 11.23 -16.72
C ILE A 52 8.57 11.94 -17.84
N GLU A 53 9.44 12.90 -17.49
CA GLU A 53 10.34 13.57 -18.44
C GLU A 53 11.29 12.55 -19.14
N GLU A 54 11.73 11.52 -18.41
CA GLU A 54 12.48 10.37 -18.96
C GLU A 54 11.60 9.38 -19.76
N ASN A 55 10.33 9.70 -19.99
CA ASN A 55 9.36 8.86 -20.72
C ASN A 55 9.17 7.47 -20.09
N LYS A 56 9.34 7.34 -18.77
CA LYS A 56 9.03 6.13 -18.03
C LYS A 56 7.52 5.96 -17.95
N LYS A 57 7.05 4.82 -18.40
CA LYS A 57 5.64 4.43 -18.31
C LYS A 57 5.40 3.64 -17.03
N SER A 58 4.20 3.76 -16.46
CA SER A 58 3.75 2.97 -15.31
C SER A 58 4.59 3.22 -14.04
N ILE A 59 4.43 4.40 -13.46
CA ILE A 59 5.05 4.76 -12.19
C ILE A 59 4.17 4.25 -11.05
N THR A 60 4.75 3.54 -10.09
CA THR A 60 4.06 3.07 -8.89
C THR A 60 4.73 3.65 -7.66
N ILE A 61 3.94 4.31 -6.82
CA ILE A 61 4.32 4.80 -5.51
C ILE A 61 3.85 3.75 -4.50
N ILE A 62 4.79 3.22 -3.71
CA ILE A 62 4.51 2.22 -2.68
C ILE A 62 4.84 2.82 -1.33
N ILE A 63 3.87 2.85 -0.43
CA ILE A 63 4.02 3.23 0.97
C ILE A 63 3.91 1.94 1.79
N ASP A 64 5.04 1.49 2.32
CA ASP A 64 5.18 0.16 2.94
C ASP A 64 4.57 0.06 4.34
N ASP A 65 4.50 1.14 5.11
CA ASP A 65 3.89 1.10 6.43
C ASP A 65 3.39 2.49 6.84
N LEU A 66 2.07 2.65 6.88
CA LEU A 66 1.43 3.89 7.28
C LEU A 66 1.52 4.16 8.78
N SER A 67 1.66 3.13 9.62
CA SER A 67 1.78 3.30 11.06
C SER A 67 3.06 4.07 11.42
N LEU A 68 4.14 3.84 10.66
CA LEU A 68 5.39 4.59 10.80
C LEU A 68 5.24 6.06 10.40
N LEU A 69 4.38 6.38 9.42
CA LEU A 69 4.09 7.77 9.07
C LEU A 69 3.34 8.48 10.19
N GLU A 70 2.41 7.81 10.87
CA GLU A 70 1.73 8.38 12.04
C GLU A 70 2.72 8.68 13.17
N VAL A 71 3.67 7.77 13.42
CA VAL A 71 4.75 8.01 14.41
C VAL A 71 5.60 9.22 14.00
N ALA A 72 6.00 9.31 12.74
CA ALA A 72 6.76 10.44 12.21
C ALA A 72 5.97 11.77 12.26
N ALA A 73 4.64 11.68 12.21
CA ALA A 73 3.72 12.79 12.36
C ALA A 73 3.38 13.13 13.83
N ASN A 74 4.10 12.57 14.81
CA ASN A 74 3.81 12.72 16.24
C ASN A 74 2.37 12.33 16.63
N GLY A 75 1.82 11.30 15.96
CA GLY A 75 0.45 10.80 16.18
C GLY A 75 -0.65 11.64 15.53
N ALA A 76 -0.31 12.65 14.73
CA ALA A 76 -1.28 13.50 14.05
C ALA A 76 -1.76 12.85 12.74
N SER A 77 -2.80 12.01 12.82
CA SER A 77 -3.36 11.29 11.67
C SER A 77 -3.85 12.21 10.54
N ASN A 78 -4.21 13.46 10.83
CA ASN A 78 -4.58 14.46 9.83
C ASN A 78 -3.42 14.80 8.89
N HIS A 79 -2.19 14.93 9.40
CA HIS A 79 -1.03 15.19 8.54
C HIS A 79 -0.72 14.00 7.63
N VAL A 80 -0.93 12.77 8.12
CA VAL A 80 -0.80 11.56 7.31
C VAL A 80 -1.89 11.49 6.23
N LEU A 81 -3.13 11.85 6.56
CA LEU A 81 -4.23 11.95 5.60
C LEU A 81 -3.95 12.99 4.50
N ASP A 82 -3.48 14.18 4.87
CA ASP A 82 -3.13 15.23 3.92
C ASP A 82 -2.01 14.75 2.99
N PHE A 83 -0.97 14.12 3.54
CA PHE A 83 0.12 13.52 2.76
C PHE A 83 -0.37 12.45 1.77
N LEU A 84 -1.25 11.56 2.22
CA LEU A 84 -1.86 10.53 1.37
C LEU A 84 -2.73 11.14 0.28
N HIS A 85 -3.50 12.18 0.60
CA HIS A 85 -4.29 12.91 -0.36
C HIS A 85 -3.41 13.56 -1.43
N TYR A 86 -2.31 14.20 -1.04
CA TYR A 86 -1.33 14.75 -1.99
C TYR A 86 -0.74 13.65 -2.89
N CYS A 87 -0.33 12.52 -2.33
CA CYS A 87 0.14 11.38 -3.13
C CYS A 87 -0.93 10.83 -4.09
N HIS A 88 -2.20 10.78 -3.64
CA HIS A 88 -3.31 10.38 -4.48
C HIS A 88 -3.53 11.36 -5.63
N THR A 89 -3.40 12.68 -5.44
CA THR A 89 -3.54 13.63 -6.56
C THR A 89 -2.51 13.40 -7.68
N LEU A 90 -1.33 12.84 -7.38
CA LEU A 90 -0.35 12.45 -8.39
C LEU A 90 -0.88 11.34 -9.32
N THR A 91 -1.77 10.46 -8.84
CA THR A 91 -2.36 9.41 -9.69
C THR A 91 -3.22 10.05 -10.79
N SER A 92 -4.04 11.03 -10.44
CA SER A 92 -4.89 11.77 -11.38
C SER A 92 -4.10 12.68 -12.32
N VAL A 93 -3.05 13.35 -11.82
CA VAL A 93 -2.27 14.32 -12.61
C VAL A 93 -1.30 13.62 -13.57
N PHE A 94 -0.70 12.51 -13.13
CA PHE A 94 0.41 11.87 -13.84
C PHE A 94 0.14 10.42 -14.28
N GLY A 95 -1.04 9.87 -13.97
CA GLY A 95 -1.37 8.47 -14.29
C GLY A 95 -0.53 7.46 -13.48
N CYS A 96 -0.07 7.85 -12.29
CA CYS A 96 0.67 6.96 -11.39
C CYS A 96 -0.28 5.98 -10.68
N THR A 97 0.26 4.88 -10.17
CA THR A 97 -0.45 3.97 -9.24
C THR A 97 0.04 4.21 -7.82
N LEU A 98 -0.87 4.30 -6.87
CA LEU A 98 -0.55 4.40 -5.43
C LEU A 98 -0.94 3.11 -4.72
N VAL A 99 -0.01 2.54 -3.96
CA VAL A 99 -0.23 1.37 -3.10
C VAL A 99 0.21 1.74 -1.70
N ALA A 100 -0.66 1.54 -0.70
CA ALA A 100 -0.35 1.81 0.69
C ALA A 100 -0.71 0.60 1.55
N LEU A 101 0.19 0.21 2.45
CA LEU A 101 -0.02 -0.87 3.41
C LEU A 101 -0.29 -0.29 4.80
N ASN A 102 -1.31 -0.84 5.46
CA ASN A 102 -1.67 -0.52 6.83
C ASN A 102 -1.83 -1.80 7.67
N HIS A 103 -1.53 -1.70 8.96
CA HIS A 103 -1.66 -2.78 9.93
C HIS A 103 -2.90 -2.53 10.81
N GLU A 104 -3.94 -3.36 10.66
CA GLU A 104 -5.21 -3.20 11.40
C GLU A 104 -5.05 -3.52 12.91
N ASP A 105 -4.15 -4.44 13.25
CA ASP A 105 -3.90 -4.93 14.60
C ASP A 105 -3.29 -3.90 15.55
N ILE A 106 -2.55 -2.91 15.01
CA ILE A 106 -2.03 -1.76 15.77
C ILE A 106 -3.17 -0.93 16.38
N TYR A 107 -4.37 -0.97 15.79
CA TYR A 107 -5.54 -0.20 16.23
C TYR A 107 -6.62 -1.07 16.89
N SER A 108 -6.30 -2.32 17.21
CA SER A 108 -7.25 -3.31 17.75
C SER A 108 -7.91 -2.93 19.08
N SER A 109 -7.35 -1.98 19.83
CA SER A 109 -7.89 -1.46 21.09
C SER A 109 -8.73 -0.18 20.93
N MET A 110 -8.78 0.40 19.73
CA MET A 110 -9.47 1.67 19.44
C MET A 110 -10.67 1.42 18.52
N GLU A 111 -11.67 2.31 18.55
CA GLU A 111 -12.61 2.39 17.42
C GLU A 111 -11.81 2.60 16.13
N LYS A 112 -12.25 1.96 15.04
CA LYS A 112 -11.53 1.94 13.76
C LYS A 112 -11.08 3.37 13.40
N PRO A 113 -9.75 3.64 13.34
CA PRO A 113 -9.26 5.00 13.19
C PRO A 113 -9.84 5.67 11.94
N ALA A 114 -10.15 6.96 12.07
CA ALA A 114 -10.66 7.77 10.96
C ALA A 114 -9.76 7.72 9.72
N LEU A 115 -8.45 7.52 9.92
CA LEU A 115 -7.45 7.29 8.88
C LEU A 115 -7.78 6.05 8.03
N ILE A 116 -8.05 4.89 8.66
CA ILE A 116 -8.34 3.64 7.95
C ILE A 116 -9.64 3.78 7.15
N LEU A 117 -10.67 4.38 7.73
CA LEU A 117 -11.94 4.60 7.04
C LEU A 117 -11.79 5.48 5.80
N HIS A 118 -10.99 6.56 5.88
CA HIS A 118 -10.71 7.42 4.73
C HIS A 118 -9.91 6.71 3.65
N LEU A 119 -8.88 5.95 4.02
CA LEU A 119 -8.08 5.16 3.09
C LEU A 119 -8.93 4.12 2.37
N GLU A 120 -9.75 3.39 3.13
CA GLU A 120 -10.69 2.44 2.56
C GLU A 120 -11.63 3.16 1.60
N TYR A 121 -12.17 4.33 1.94
CA TYR A 121 -13.04 5.12 1.07
C TYR A 121 -12.38 5.51 -0.25
N LEU A 122 -11.14 6.05 -0.19
CA LEU A 122 -10.39 6.53 -1.35
C LEU A 122 -9.87 5.41 -2.26
N ALA A 123 -9.66 4.21 -1.74
CA ALA A 123 -9.08 3.12 -2.52
C ALA A 123 -10.05 2.59 -3.60
N ASP A 124 -9.55 2.47 -4.84
CA ASP A 124 -10.22 1.75 -5.93
C ASP A 124 -10.26 0.24 -5.66
N ILE A 125 -9.17 -0.29 -5.09
CA ILE A 125 -9.03 -1.71 -4.73
C ILE A 125 -8.56 -1.80 -3.29
N LEU A 126 -9.33 -2.51 -2.48
CA LEU A 126 -8.95 -2.85 -1.10
C LEU A 126 -8.54 -4.32 -1.03
N MET A 127 -7.33 -4.58 -0.53
CA MET A 127 -6.82 -5.92 -0.27
C MET A 127 -6.64 -6.09 1.24
N LYS A 128 -7.33 -7.07 1.81
CA LYS A 128 -7.24 -7.40 3.24
C LYS A 128 -6.69 -8.81 3.42
N THR A 129 -5.64 -8.94 4.21
CA THR A 129 -5.08 -10.24 4.61
C THR A 129 -5.35 -10.49 6.08
N GLU A 130 -5.87 -11.66 6.42
CA GLU A 130 -6.19 -12.03 7.80
C GLU A 130 -5.93 -13.53 8.05
N PRO A 131 -5.67 -13.92 9.31
CA PRO A 131 -5.59 -15.34 9.67
C PRO A 131 -6.96 -16.03 9.51
N LEU A 132 -6.96 -17.36 9.40
CA LEU A 132 -8.22 -18.11 9.39
C LEU A 132 -8.89 -18.10 10.77
N ALA A 133 -10.19 -17.79 10.80
CA ALA A 133 -10.99 -17.78 12.03
C ALA A 133 -11.07 -19.15 12.73
N THR A 134 -10.84 -20.24 11.98
CA THR A 134 -10.91 -21.62 12.50
C THR A 134 -9.60 -22.11 13.14
N GLY A 135 -8.57 -21.27 13.22
CA GLY A 135 -7.27 -21.62 13.81
C GLY A 135 -6.21 -22.05 12.78
N LEU A 136 -5.06 -22.53 13.28
CA LEU A 136 -3.90 -22.93 12.49
C LEU A 136 -4.19 -24.18 11.66
N ALA A 137 -4.13 -24.06 10.32
CA ALA A 137 -4.10 -25.21 9.41
C ALA A 137 -2.67 -25.39 8.86
N THR A 138 -2.21 -26.62 8.72
CA THR A 138 -0.88 -26.94 8.16
C THR A 138 -0.71 -26.47 6.72
N ASP A 139 -1.82 -26.40 5.99
CA ASP A 139 -1.82 -26.14 4.54
C ASP A 139 -2.46 -24.80 4.16
N VAL A 140 -2.97 -24.04 5.13
CA VAL A 140 -3.56 -22.72 4.91
C VAL A 140 -3.12 -21.78 6.01
N HIS A 141 -2.40 -20.71 5.65
CA HIS A 141 -1.86 -19.76 6.61
C HIS A 141 -2.76 -18.54 6.83
N GLY A 142 -3.70 -18.28 5.92
CA GLY A 142 -4.66 -17.20 6.04
C GLY A 142 -5.55 -17.05 4.82
N GLN A 143 -6.28 -15.95 4.77
CA GLN A 143 -7.13 -15.56 3.66
C GLN A 143 -6.81 -14.14 3.16
N LEU A 144 -7.01 -13.93 1.86
CA LEU A 144 -6.92 -12.66 1.17
C LEU A 144 -8.30 -12.32 0.60
N THR A 145 -8.83 -11.20 1.03
CA THR A 145 -10.07 -10.60 0.50
C THR A 145 -9.69 -9.44 -0.42
N VAL A 146 -10.15 -9.47 -1.67
CA VAL A 146 -9.98 -8.39 -2.64
C VAL A 146 -11.34 -7.78 -2.96
N LEU A 147 -11.52 -6.52 -2.58
CA LEU A 147 -12.69 -5.71 -2.89
C LEU A 147 -12.31 -4.73 -4.01
N ASN A 148 -12.89 -4.93 -5.19
CA ASN A 148 -12.78 -3.98 -6.29
C ASN A 148 -14.01 -3.07 -6.32
N LYS A 149 -13.78 -1.77 -6.14
CA LYS A 149 -14.79 -0.74 -6.26
C LYS A 149 -14.82 -0.28 -7.71
N GLU A 150 -15.79 -0.76 -8.47
CA GLU A 150 -15.99 -0.27 -9.83
C GLU A 150 -16.38 1.22 -9.78
N THR A 151 -15.54 2.09 -10.34
CA THR A 151 -15.87 3.50 -10.58
C THR A 151 -17.03 3.60 -11.56
N TRP A 152 -18.04 4.40 -11.21
CA TRP A 152 -19.25 4.65 -11.99
C TRP A 152 -18.98 4.74 -13.50
N ASP A 153 -19.41 3.75 -14.28
CA ASP A 153 -19.75 3.98 -15.69
C ASP A 153 -21.19 4.52 -15.74
N GLY A 154 -21.48 5.45 -16.64
CA GLY A 154 -22.78 6.12 -16.71
C GLY A 154 -23.97 5.22 -17.08
N GLN A 155 -23.86 3.89 -16.96
CA GLN A 155 -24.82 2.91 -17.48
C GLN A 155 -25.50 2.02 -16.42
N GLY A 156 -25.33 2.32 -15.13
CA GLY A 156 -26.29 1.90 -14.11
C GLY A 156 -26.22 0.41 -13.74
N ARG A 157 -25.18 0.07 -12.98
CA ARG A 157 -25.18 -0.75 -11.74
C ARG A 157 -23.73 -1.01 -11.37
N SER A 158 -23.12 -0.10 -10.60
CA SER A 158 -21.81 -0.36 -9.98
C SER A 158 -22.00 -1.45 -8.93
N ARG A 159 -21.47 -2.65 -9.16
CA ARG A 159 -21.51 -3.71 -8.14
C ARG A 159 -20.08 -4.00 -7.71
N ASN A 160 -19.76 -3.61 -6.49
CA ASN A 160 -18.52 -4.01 -5.83
C ASN A 160 -18.30 -5.51 -6.00
N ARG A 161 -17.14 -5.90 -6.54
CA ARG A 161 -16.77 -7.30 -6.69
C ARG A 161 -15.86 -7.69 -5.55
N ILE A 162 -16.24 -8.75 -4.84
CA ILE A 162 -15.47 -9.30 -3.73
C ILE A 162 -14.94 -10.66 -4.17
N PHE A 163 -13.64 -10.86 -4.04
CA PHE A 163 -12.96 -12.13 -4.29
C PHE A 163 -12.25 -12.58 -3.02
N ASN A 164 -12.46 -13.83 -2.63
CA ASN A 164 -11.84 -14.42 -1.46
C ASN A 164 -10.90 -15.56 -1.90
N PHE A 165 -9.68 -15.53 -1.37
CA PHE A 165 -8.66 -16.54 -1.60
C PHE A 165 -8.13 -17.02 -0.26
N HIS A 166 -7.78 -18.30 -0.18
CA HIS A 166 -6.90 -18.80 0.85
C HIS A 166 -5.46 -18.71 0.36
N PHE A 167 -4.53 -18.49 1.27
CA PHE A 167 -3.11 -18.46 0.93
C PHE A 167 -2.25 -19.36 1.82
N ARG A 168 -1.16 -19.86 1.23
CA ARG A 168 -0.09 -20.57 1.93
C ARG A 168 1.25 -19.95 1.59
N ILE A 169 2.01 -19.63 2.63
CA ILE A 169 3.38 -19.14 2.52
C ILE A 169 4.31 -20.34 2.33
N LYS A 170 5.17 -20.27 1.32
CA LYS A 170 6.25 -21.22 1.03
C LYS A 170 7.59 -20.52 1.26
N GLU A 171 8.68 -21.28 1.26
CA GLU A 171 10.03 -20.72 1.41
C GLU A 171 10.34 -19.62 0.38
N ASN A 172 9.83 -19.76 -0.85
CA ASN A 172 10.13 -18.88 -1.99
C ASN A 172 8.93 -18.07 -2.50
N GLY A 173 7.84 -17.95 -1.73
CA GLY A 173 6.67 -17.19 -2.19
C GLY A 173 5.36 -17.52 -1.50
N VAL A 174 4.27 -17.10 -2.11
CA VAL A 174 2.90 -17.30 -1.61
C VAL A 174 2.05 -17.96 -2.70
N GLU A 175 1.34 -19.03 -2.35
CA GLU A 175 0.31 -19.62 -3.21
C GLU A 175 -1.07 -19.18 -2.79
N TYR A 176 -1.92 -18.84 -3.76
CA TYR A 176 -3.32 -18.47 -3.56
C TYR A 176 -4.24 -19.50 -4.22
N PHE A 177 -5.35 -19.83 -3.57
CA PHE A 177 -6.34 -20.79 -4.08
C PHE A 177 -7.74 -20.45 -3.58
N SER A 178 -8.76 -20.86 -4.33
CA SER A 178 -10.16 -20.62 -3.93
C SER A 178 -10.51 -21.45 -2.69
N PRO A 179 -11.31 -20.92 -1.75
CA PRO A 179 -11.83 -21.72 -0.64
C PRO A 179 -12.56 -22.97 -1.17
N GLY A 180 -12.28 -24.14 -0.58
CA GLY A 180 -12.89 -25.42 -0.97
C GLY A 180 -12.32 -26.10 -2.21
N SER A 181 -11.28 -25.55 -2.84
CA SER A 181 -10.65 -26.14 -4.05
C SER A 181 -9.61 -27.23 -3.80
N ARG A 182 -9.29 -27.52 -2.53
CA ARG A 182 -8.43 -28.65 -2.11
C ARG A 182 -9.23 -29.53 -1.14
N ALA A 183 -9.67 -30.69 -1.63
CA ALA A 183 -10.23 -31.79 -0.85
C ALA A 183 -9.19 -32.92 -0.76
#